data_AF-A0A4R4UVF2-F1
#
_entry.id   AF-A0A4R4UVF2-F1
#
_cell.length_a   1.000
_cell.length_b   1.000
_cell.length_c   1.000
_cell.angle_alpha   90.00
_cell.angle_beta   90.00
_cell.angle_gamma   90.00
#
_symmetry.space_group_name_H-M   'P 1'
#
loop_
_entity.id
_entity.type
_entity.pdbx_description
1 polymer ?
#
loop_
_entity_poly.entity_id
_entity_poly.type
_entity_poly.pdbx_seq_one_letter_code
_entity_poly.pdbx_strand_id
1 'polypeptide(L)' 'MSGTTLTRLRGSVRAAWQIVRGVVGETAYETYLEHHRAHHGTEQPMSEREFWRAHIDRKEIDPGSRCC' A
#
# COMPACT_ATOMS: atom_id res chain seq x y z
N MET A 1 -16.47 -27.26 23.11
CA MET A 1 -16.84 -26.29 22.05
C MET A 1 -15.88 -25.09 22.10
N SER A 2 -14.63 -25.25 21.65
CA SER A 2 -13.64 -24.17 21.66
C SER A 2 -12.80 -24.25 20.39
N GLY A 3 -13.23 -23.55 19.32
CA GLY A 3 -12.57 -23.67 18.02
C GLY A 3 -12.88 -22.56 17.02
N THR A 4 -13.23 -21.34 17.45
CA THR A 4 -13.73 -20.30 16.53
C THR A 4 -13.21 -18.89 16.78
N THR A 5 -12.10 -18.71 17.51
CA THR A 5 -11.51 -17.37 17.75
C THR A 5 -10.46 -16.97 16.71
N LEU A 6 -9.78 -17.91 16.05
CA LEU A 6 -8.69 -17.61 15.10
C LEU A 6 -9.15 -17.15 13.71
N THR A 7 -10.36 -17.53 13.27
CA THR A 7 -10.86 -17.21 11.92
C THR A 7 -11.39 -15.78 11.82
N ARG A 8 -11.95 -15.24 12.90
CA ARG A 8 -12.54 -13.89 12.90
C ARG A 8 -11.47 -12.79 12.86
N LEU A 9 -10.34 -13.01 13.54
CA LEU A 9 -9.19 -12.10 13.53
C LEU A 9 -8.58 -11.96 12.12
N ARG A 10 -8.47 -13.07 11.36
CA ARG A 10 -7.99 -13.04 9.97
C ARG A 10 -8.93 -12.31 9.02
N GLY A 11 -10.25 -12.44 9.22
CA GLY A 11 -11.25 -11.70 8.45
C GLY A 11 -11.17 -10.18 8.68
N SER A 12 -11.00 -9.75 9.93
CA SER A 12 -10.89 -8.33 10.29
C SER A 12 -9.61 -7.69 9.76
N VAL A 13 -8.46 -8.36 9.85
CA VAL A 13 -7.19 -7.84 9.30
C VAL A 13 -7.28 -7.71 7.77
N ARG A 14 -7.85 -8.70 7.08
CA ARG A 14 -8.03 -8.62 5.62
C ARG A 14 -8.96 -7.48 5.23
N ALA A 15 -10.08 -7.29 5.94
CA ALA A 15 -11.01 -6.19 5.67
C ALA A 15 -10.38 -4.82 5.93
N ALA A 16 -9.69 -4.66 7.07
CA ALA A 16 -8.95 -3.44 7.38
C ALA A 16 -7.88 -3.16 6.32
N TRP A 17 -7.14 -4.18 5.89
CA TRP A 17 -6.13 -4.03 4.85
C TRP A 17 -6.72 -3.67 3.47
N GLN A 18 -7.91 -4.15 3.13
CA GLN A 18 -8.62 -3.73 1.91
C GLN A 18 -9.03 -2.26 1.96
N ILE A 19 -9.54 -1.80 3.11
CA ILE A 19 -9.91 -0.40 3.31
C ILE A 19 -8.65 0.50 3.24
N VAL A 20 -7.58 0.10 3.92
CA VAL A 20 -6.29 0.79 3.87
C VAL A 20 -5.79 0.87 2.42
N ARG A 21 -5.87 -0.21 1.63
CA ARG A 21 -5.47 -0.17 0.21
C ARG A 21 -6.35 0.75 -0.66
N GLY A 22 -7.63 0.87 -0.34
CA GLY A 22 -8.54 1.79 -1.04
C GLY A 22 -8.19 3.25 -0.74
N VAL A 23 -8.08 3.57 0.55
CA VAL A 23 -7.75 4.93 1.02
C VAL A 23 -6.34 5.33 0.61
N VAL A 24 -5.34 4.46 0.82
CA VAL A 24 -3.97 4.68 0.34
C VAL A 24 -3.91 4.73 -1.18
N GLY A 25 -4.88 4.17 -1.90
CA GLY A 25 -4.97 4.34 -3.35
C GLY A 25 -5.31 5.78 -3.74
N GLU A 26 -6.27 6.41 -3.06
CA GLU A 26 -6.68 7.80 -3.34
C GLU A 26 -5.70 8.82 -2.75
N THR A 27 -5.15 8.56 -1.56
CA THR A 27 -4.19 9.44 -0.85
C THR A 27 -2.74 8.96 -0.95
N ALA A 28 -2.42 8.16 -1.97
CA ALA A 28 -1.12 7.52 -2.14
C ALA A 28 0.06 8.51 -2.06
N TYR A 29 -0.13 9.67 -2.70
CA TYR A 29 0.90 10.71 -2.75
C TYR A 29 1.05 11.44 -1.41
N GLU A 30 -0.04 11.75 -0.72
CA GLU A 30 -0.01 12.38 0.60
C GLU A 30 0.65 11.47 1.64
N THR A 31 0.27 10.19 1.65
CA THR A 31 0.90 9.16 2.50
C THR A 31 2.40 9.04 2.19
N TYR A 32 2.79 9.11 0.92
CA TYR A 32 4.19 9.13 0.52
C TYR A 32 4.92 10.37 1.06
N LEU A 33 4.31 11.56 1.00
CA LEU A 33 4.91 12.79 1.53
C LEU A 33 5.07 12.74 3.06
N GLU A 34 4.08 12.21 3.78
CA GLU A 34 4.18 12.02 5.23
C GLU A 34 5.30 11.05 5.61
N HIS A 35 5.36 9.89 4.93
CA HIS A 35 6.44 8.92 5.10
C HIS A 35 7.81 9.53 4.74
N HIS A 36 7.88 10.26 3.63
CA HIS A 36 9.09 10.93 3.18
C HIS A 36 9.56 11.97 4.20
N ARG A 37 8.65 12.78 4.74
CA ARG A 37 8.97 13.73 5.80
C ARG A 37 9.46 13.03 7.08
N ALA A 38 8.83 11.93 7.45
CA ALA A 38 9.19 11.17 8.65
C ALA A 38 10.56 10.47 8.54
N HIS A 39 10.92 9.96 7.35
CA HIS A 39 12.11 9.13 7.15
C HIS A 39 13.27 9.83 6.43
N HIS A 40 12.97 10.77 5.54
CA HIS A 40 13.95 11.45 4.67
C HIS A 40 14.09 12.94 4.96
N GLY A 41 13.34 13.49 5.92
CA GLY A 41 13.54 14.82 6.50
C GLY A 41 13.62 15.94 5.46
N THR A 42 14.85 16.35 5.13
CA THR A 42 15.18 17.49 4.26
C THR A 42 15.42 17.12 2.79
N GLU A 43 15.41 15.84 2.43
CA GLU A 43 15.49 15.45 1.03
C GLU A 43 14.24 15.96 0.28
N GLN A 44 14.39 16.29 -1.01
CA GLN A 44 13.25 16.73 -1.80
C GLN A 44 12.42 15.51 -2.20
N PRO A 45 11.12 15.45 -1.86
CA PRO A 45 10.27 14.36 -2.30
C PRO A 45 10.12 14.39 -3.82
N MET A 46 9.85 13.22 -4.40
CA MET A 46 9.49 13.11 -5.81
C MET A 46 8.24 13.92 -6.12
N SER A 47 8.18 14.48 -7.34
CA SER A 47 6.96 15.12 -7.80
C SER A 47 5.83 14.09 -7.95
N GLU A 48 4.58 14.55 -7.86
CA GLU A 48 3.40 13.69 -7.98
C GLU A 48 3.41 12.83 -9.25
N ARG A 49 3.84 13.42 -10.37
CA ARG A 49 3.95 12.72 -11.66
C ARG A 49 5.01 11.61 -11.63
N GLU A 50 6.16 11.86 -11.01
CA GLU A 50 7.23 10.88 -10.87
C GLU A 50 6.81 9.74 -9.93
N PHE A 51 6.12 10.08 -8.85
CA PHE A 51 5.53 9.10 -7.94
C PHE A 51 4.55 8.19 -8.66
N TRP A 52 3.60 8.72 -9.43
CA TRP A 52 2.63 7.91 -10.16
C TRP A 52 3.29 7.05 -11.24
N ARG A 53 4.29 7.58 -11.94
CA ARG A 53 5.07 6.79 -12.91
C ARG A 53 5.75 5.61 -12.24
N ALA A 54 6.45 5.83 -11.12
CA ALA A 54 7.10 4.77 -10.36
C ALA A 54 6.09 3.79 -9.73
N HIS A 55 4.92 4.28 -9.32
CA HIS A 55 3.85 3.47 -8.73
C HIS A 55 3.25 2.50 -9.77
N ILE A 56 3.02 2.96 -11.00
CA ILE A 56 2.55 2.13 -12.11
C ILE A 56 3.64 1.15 -12.53
N ASP A 57 4.88 1.61 -12.70
CA ASP A 57 6.03 0.78 -13.08
C ASP A 57 6.24 -0.38 -12.10
N ARG A 58 6.17 -0.12 -10.79
CA ARG A 58 6.21 -1.19 -9.76
C ARG A 58 5.07 -2.19 -9.87
N LYS A 59 3.86 -1.77 -10.28
CA LYS A 59 2.73 -2.69 -10.49
C LYS A 59 2.84 -3.46 -11.79
N GLU A 60 3.50 -2.92 -12.80
CA GLU A 60 3.77 -3.64 -14.05
C GLU A 60 4.95 -4.61 -13.91
N ILE A 61 5.94 -4.29 -13.08
CA ILE A 61 7.13 -5.12 -12.79
C ILE A 61 6.80 -6.28 -11.84
N ASP A 62 5.66 -6.25 -11.14
CA ASP A 62 5.10 -7.42 -10.46
C ASP A 62 3.91 -8.00 -11.25
N PRO A 63 4.13 -8.65 -12.40
CA PRO A 63 3.11 -9.49 -13.02
C PRO A 63 3.04 -10.79 -12.22
N GLY A 64 2.53 -10.71 -10.99
CA GLY A 64 2.09 -11.90 -10.28
C GLY A 64 1.25 -12.71 -11.25
N SER A 65 1.72 -13.90 -11.61
CA SER A 65 1.14 -14.88 -12.54
C SER A 65 1.34 -14.66 -14.06
N ARG A 66 2.57 -14.81 -14.57
CA ARG A 66 2.82 -15.52 -15.85
C ARG A 66 4.10 -16.35 -15.82
N CYS A 67 4.13 -17.37 -14.98
CA CYS A 67 4.89 -18.58 -15.29
C CYS A 67 3.88 -19.73 -15.35
N CYS A 68 4.04 -20.55 -16.37
CA CYS A 68 3.18 -21.63 -16.85
C CYS A 68 2.69 -22.60 -15.77
#